data_AF-A0A1R2AL28-F1
#
_entry.id   AF-A0A1R2AL28-F1
#
_cell.length_a   1.000
_cell.length_b   1.000
_cell.length_c   1.000
_cell.angle_alpha   90.00
_cell.angle_beta   90.00
_cell.angle_gamma   90.00
#
_symmetry.space_group_name_H-M   'P 1'
#
loop_
_entity.id
_entity.type
_entity.pdbx_description
1 polymer ?
#
loop_
_entity_poly.entity_id
_entity_poly.type
_entity_poly.pdbx_seq_one_letter_code
_entity_poly.pdbx_strand_id
1 'polypeptide(L)'
;MNYLNLSFEENGKLPTPMAGHAGAHAGRSIYLYGGFEIFSNSLILKQASAKFYKITSETFECSNGYFGDDCQMRPPGYFSSLFNSFKCTPCKAGTFNPYYGAVTESQCIPCLDGYFADKDASFIVNNVIILCIYSYNI
;
A
#
# COMPACT_ATOMS: atom_id res chain seq x y z
N MET A 1 -4.19 26.67 9.68
CA MET A 1 -2.85 26.54 10.28
C MET A 1 -2.71 25.12 10.80
N ASN A 2 -1.79 24.37 10.21
CA ASN A 2 -1.57 22.93 10.40
C ASN A 2 -0.92 22.65 11.75
N TYR A 3 -1.48 21.73 12.52
CA TYR A 3 -0.75 21.09 13.62
C TYR A 3 -1.07 19.59 13.66
N LEU A 4 -0.12 18.79 13.17
CA LEU A 4 0.18 17.45 13.67
C LEU A 4 1.44 17.62 14.54
N ASN A 5 1.27 17.70 15.85
CA ASN A 5 2.40 17.68 16.77
C ASN A 5 2.69 16.23 17.16
N LEU A 6 3.61 15.61 16.44
CA LEU A 6 4.19 14.33 16.79
C LEU A 6 5.64 14.58 17.23
N SER A 7 5.89 14.52 18.53
CA SER A 7 7.24 14.54 19.09
C SER A 7 7.78 13.12 19.20
N PHE A 8 8.92 12.84 18.56
CA PHE A 8 9.68 11.60 18.70
C PHE A 8 11.02 11.93 19.38
N GLU A 9 11.35 11.23 20.48
CA GLU A 9 12.64 11.37 21.15
C GLU A 9 13.68 10.48 20.47
N GLU A 10 14.74 11.09 19.95
CA GLU A 10 15.76 10.39 19.15
C GLU A 10 16.82 9.67 20.00
N ASN A 11 16.81 9.80 21.34
CA ASN A 11 17.81 9.19 22.23
C ASN A 11 17.28 8.78 23.63
N GLY A 12 15.97 8.67 23.81
CA GLY A 12 15.38 8.15 25.04
C GLY A 12 15.48 6.62 25.09
N LYS A 13 15.99 6.06 26.19
CA LYS A 13 16.02 4.59 26.42
C LYS A 13 14.63 4.01 26.13
N LEU A 14 14.52 3.21 25.07
CA LEU A 14 13.25 2.61 24.63
C LEU A 14 12.54 1.97 25.84
N PRO A 15 11.35 2.44 26.24
CA PRO A 15 10.56 1.73 27.24
C PRO A 15 10.30 0.31 26.72
N THR A 16 10.34 -0.67 27.63
CA THR A 16 9.98 -2.07 27.33
C THR A 16 8.69 -2.09 26.51
N PRO A 17 8.64 -2.77 25.36
CA PRO A 17 7.57 -2.57 24.38
C PRO A 17 6.24 -3.01 24.98
N MET A 18 5.40 -2.04 25.34
CA MET A 18 4.00 -2.26 25.70
C MET A 18 3.17 -1.82 24.49
N ALA A 19 2.83 -2.80 23.65
CA ALA A 19 2.00 -2.71 22.43
C ALA A 19 2.59 -1.89 21.26
N GLY A 20 3.08 -2.60 20.24
CA GLY A 20 3.21 -2.04 18.90
C GLY A 20 1.82 -1.74 18.34
N HIS A 21 1.63 -0.56 17.75
CA HIS A 21 0.38 -0.20 17.09
C HIS A 21 0.33 -0.80 15.70
N ALA A 22 -0.81 -1.38 15.32
CA ALA A 22 -1.08 -1.74 13.94
C ALA A 22 -1.71 -0.52 13.24
N GLY A 23 -0.91 0.16 12.42
CA GLY A 23 -1.34 1.26 11.58
C GLY A 23 -1.02 0.99 10.11
N ALA A 24 -1.85 1.48 9.20
CA ALA A 24 -1.64 1.42 7.76
C ALA A 24 -1.77 2.82 7.15
N HIS A 25 -0.80 3.21 6.32
CA HIS A 25 -0.90 4.42 5.50
C HIS A 25 -1.41 4.02 4.11
N ALA A 26 -2.59 4.52 3.73
CA ALA A 26 -3.26 4.16 2.48
C ALA A 26 -3.96 5.39 1.86
N GLY A 27 -3.65 5.67 0.60
CA GLY A 27 -4.07 6.91 -0.06
C GLY A 27 -3.47 8.13 0.65
N ARG A 28 -4.31 9.08 1.09
CA ARG A 28 -3.93 10.24 1.92
C ARG A 28 -4.36 10.08 3.38
N SER A 29 -4.40 8.86 3.89
CA SER A 29 -5.00 8.59 5.20
C SER A 29 -4.20 7.57 6.00
N ILE A 30 -4.11 7.82 7.30
CA ILE A 30 -3.55 6.86 8.25
C ILE A 30 -4.71 6.17 8.93
N TYR A 31 -4.77 4.85 8.80
CA TYR A 31 -5.73 3.98 9.45
C TYR A 31 -5.05 3.36 10.65
N LEU A 32 -5.67 3.46 11.82
CA LEU A 32 -5.12 2.95 13.06
C LEU A 32 -6.13 2.01 13.71
N TYR A 33 -5.66 0.83 14.12
CA TYR A 33 -6.48 -0.18 14.78
C TYR A 33 -6.12 -0.29 16.26
N GLY A 34 -7.07 0.10 17.11
CA GLY A 34 -7.04 -0.15 18.55
C GLY A 34 -5.89 0.48 19.34
N GLY A 35 -6.02 0.47 20.67
CA GLY A 35 -4.96 0.93 21.57
C GLY A 35 -4.90 2.45 21.84
N PHE A 36 -5.85 3.24 21.34
CA PHE A 36 -5.93 4.67 21.66
C PHE A 36 -7.38 5.20 21.66
N GLU A 37 -7.57 6.35 22.31
CA GLU A 37 -8.76 7.20 22.20
C GLU A 37 -8.35 8.62 21.80
N ILE A 38 -9.19 9.27 20.99
CA ILE A 38 -9.00 10.67 20.62
C ILE A 38 -9.62 11.54 21.72
N PHE A 39 -8.81 12.40 22.32
CA PHE A 39 -9.28 13.44 23.24
C PHE A 39 -8.70 14.78 22.82
N SER A 40 -9.55 15.77 22.57
CA SER A 40 -9.12 17.14 22.23
C SER A 40 -8.04 17.19 21.16
N ASN A 41 -8.25 16.43 20.07
CA ASN A 41 -7.32 16.35 18.92
C ASN A 41 -5.97 15.66 19.18
N SER A 42 -5.81 14.97 20.32
CA SER A 42 -4.63 14.18 20.67
C SER A 42 -4.94 12.69 20.72
N LEU A 43 -4.01 11.86 20.26
CA LEU A 43 -4.09 10.39 20.35
C LEU A 43 -3.56 9.95 21.73
N ILE A 44 -4.44 9.45 22.59
CA ILE A 44 -4.05 8.96 23.91
C ILE A 44 -4.02 7.44 23.88
N LEU A 45 -2.86 6.85 24.16
CA LEU A 45 -2.70 5.41 24.25
C LEU A 45 -3.52 4.86 25.43
N LYS A 46 -4.47 3.97 25.13
CA LYS A 46 -5.25 3.24 26.14
C LYS A 46 -5.08 1.74 25.92
N GLN A 47 -4.95 1.03 27.03
CA GLN A 47 -4.47 -0.35 27.09
C GLN A 47 -5.31 -1.36 26.28
N ALA A 48 -6.56 -1.04 25.94
CA ALA A 48 -7.35 -1.79 24.96
C ALA A 48 -8.53 -0.93 24.46
N SER A 49 -8.56 -0.64 23.16
CA SER A 49 -9.71 -0.07 22.46
C SER A 49 -9.90 -0.88 21.18
N ALA A 50 -11.13 -1.25 20.84
CA ALA A 50 -11.44 -1.91 19.56
C ALA A 50 -11.86 -0.90 18.48
N LYS A 51 -11.59 0.39 18.70
CA LYS A 51 -11.98 1.47 17.79
C LYS A 51 -11.02 1.51 16.59
N PHE A 52 -11.61 1.69 15.41
CA PHE A 52 -10.91 1.91 14.15
C PHE A 52 -11.00 3.39 13.80
N TYR A 53 -9.86 4.01 13.52
CA TYR A 53 -9.82 5.43 13.19
C TYR A 53 -9.16 5.66 11.84
N LYS A 54 -9.71 6.63 11.10
CA LYS A 54 -9.12 7.18 9.88
C LYS A 54 -8.71 8.62 10.16
N ILE A 55 -7.43 8.89 10.04
CA ILE A 55 -6.85 10.23 10.18
C ILE A 55 -6.60 10.78 8.78
N THR A 56 -7.15 11.97 8.50
CA THR A 56 -7.01 12.66 7.21
C THR A 56 -6.31 14.00 7.41
N SER A 57 -5.37 14.33 6.53
CA SER A 57 -4.75 15.66 6.45
C SER A 57 -4.54 16.02 4.98
N GLU A 58 -4.71 17.30 4.65
CA GLU A 58 -4.38 17.82 3.31
C GLU A 58 -2.88 17.72 3.01
N THR A 59 -2.03 17.64 4.03
CA THR A 59 -0.58 17.50 3.87
C THR A 59 -0.10 16.06 3.65
N PHE A 60 -0.96 15.06 3.79
CA PHE A 60 -0.55 13.67 3.60
C PHE A 60 -0.36 13.36 2.11
N GLU A 61 0.86 12.99 1.75
CA GLU A 61 1.19 12.51 0.42
C GLU A 61 0.56 11.14 0.14
N CYS A 62 0.38 10.80 -1.14
CA CYS A 62 -0.09 9.46 -1.49
C CYS A 62 0.90 8.40 -1.01
N SER A 63 0.41 7.37 -0.33
CA SER A 63 1.20 6.17 -0.03
C SER A 63 1.70 5.47 -1.30
N ASN A 64 2.74 4.65 -1.17
CA ASN A 64 3.12 3.68 -2.21
C ASN A 64 1.91 2.78 -2.59
N GLY A 65 1.92 2.26 -3.81
CA GLY A 65 0.77 1.54 -4.37
C GLY A 65 -0.41 2.44 -4.79
N TYR A 66 -0.31 3.77 -4.62
CA TYR A 66 -1.29 4.74 -5.09
C TYR A 66 -0.69 5.73 -6.11
N PHE A 67 -1.57 6.50 -6.77
CA PHE A 67 -1.16 7.43 -7.82
C PHE A 67 -2.10 8.57 -8.17
N GLY A 68 -1.52 9.59 -8.77
CA GLY A 68 -2.23 10.80 -9.20
C GLY A 68 -2.67 11.67 -8.02
N ASP A 69 -3.33 12.78 -8.34
CA ASP A 69 -3.74 13.77 -7.32
C ASP A 69 -4.79 13.21 -6.35
N ASP A 70 -5.67 12.34 -6.85
CA ASP A 70 -6.72 11.69 -6.06
C ASP A 70 -6.21 10.46 -5.27
N CYS A 71 -4.91 10.14 -5.35
CA CYS A 71 -4.33 8.90 -4.80
C CYS A 71 -5.20 7.68 -5.10
N GLN A 72 -5.37 7.36 -6.38
CA GLN A 72 -6.05 6.15 -6.81
C GLN A 72 -5.14 4.94 -6.63
N MET A 73 -5.70 3.77 -6.30
CA MET A 73 -4.88 2.55 -6.20
C MET A 73 -4.30 2.19 -7.57
N ARG A 74 -3.06 1.71 -7.61
CA ARG A 74 -2.48 1.15 -8.84
C ARG A 74 -3.39 0.03 -9.35
N PRO A 75 -3.73 0.02 -10.65
CA PRO A 75 -4.52 -1.06 -11.21
C PRO A 75 -3.71 -2.36 -11.27
N PRO A 76 -4.39 -3.52 -11.43
CA PRO A 76 -3.74 -4.77 -11.75
C PRO A 76 -2.75 -4.63 -12.92
N GLY A 77 -1.66 -5.36 -12.86
CA GLY A 77 -0.54 -5.30 -13.80
C GLY A 77 0.51 -4.22 -13.47
N TYR A 78 0.26 -3.35 -12.50
CA TYR A 78 1.20 -2.29 -12.13
C TYR A 78 1.56 -2.34 -10.66
N PHE A 79 2.72 -1.77 -10.33
CA PHE A 79 3.15 -1.50 -8.96
C PHE A 79 3.72 -0.09 -8.82
N SER A 80 3.92 0.36 -7.58
CA SER A 80 4.61 1.61 -7.29
C SER A 80 5.22 1.64 -5.91
N SER A 81 6.55 1.71 -5.87
CA SER A 81 7.33 1.72 -4.63
C SER A 81 7.51 3.11 -4.02
N LEU A 82 7.19 4.17 -4.77
CA LEU A 82 7.44 5.54 -4.38
C LEU A 82 6.17 6.19 -3.82
N PHE A 83 6.35 6.99 -2.78
CA PHE A 83 5.33 7.93 -2.30
C PHE A 83 5.06 8.99 -3.37
N ASN A 84 3.82 9.51 -3.36
CA ASN A 84 3.39 10.61 -4.23
C ASN A 84 3.66 10.39 -5.73
N SER A 85 3.60 9.14 -6.19
CA SER A 85 3.98 8.81 -7.57
C SER A 85 2.85 9.07 -8.55
N PHE A 86 3.13 9.84 -9.60
CA PHE A 86 2.22 10.02 -10.74
C PHE A 86 2.33 8.90 -11.79
N LYS A 87 3.39 8.09 -11.75
CA LYS A 87 3.70 7.10 -12.80
C LYS A 87 3.45 5.67 -12.36
N CYS A 88 2.72 4.91 -13.18
CA CYS A 88 2.51 3.47 -12.95
C CYS A 88 3.74 2.72 -13.47
N THR A 89 4.38 1.90 -12.63
CA THR A 89 5.44 1.00 -13.11
C THR A 89 4.79 -0.33 -13.52
N PRO A 90 4.88 -0.74 -14.79
CA PRO A 90 4.29 -1.99 -15.24
C PRO A 90 5.10 -3.17 -14.70
N CYS A 91 4.40 -4.25 -14.32
CA CYS A 91 5.02 -5.57 -14.19
C CYS A 91 5.59 -5.99 -15.53
N LYS A 92 6.82 -6.51 -15.54
CA LYS A 92 7.51 -6.88 -16.78
C LYS A 92 6.93 -8.13 -17.41
N ALA A 93 7.05 -8.24 -18.73
CA ALA A 93 6.76 -9.48 -19.46
C ALA A 93 7.38 -10.70 -18.74
N GLY A 94 6.65 -11.81 -18.72
CA GLY A 94 6.92 -12.98 -17.89
C GLY A 94 6.31 -12.92 -16.47
N THR A 95 5.86 -11.74 -16.02
CA THR A 95 5.18 -11.55 -14.71
C THR A 95 3.85 -10.83 -14.86
N PHE A 96 2.96 -11.02 -13.88
CA PHE A 96 1.66 -10.36 -13.82
C PHE A 96 1.33 -9.94 -12.39
N ASN A 97 0.44 -8.97 -12.22
CA ASN A 97 -0.10 -8.63 -10.90
C ASN A 97 -1.64 -8.64 -10.97
N PRO A 98 -2.34 -9.50 -10.22
CA PRO A 98 -3.81 -9.56 -10.25
C PRO A 98 -4.48 -8.54 -9.31
N TYR A 99 -3.71 -7.89 -8.44
CA TYR A 99 -4.25 -7.08 -7.34
C TYR A 99 -4.05 -5.59 -7.57
N TYR A 100 -4.98 -4.80 -7.03
CA TYR A 100 -4.80 -3.36 -6.93
C TYR A 100 -3.75 -3.03 -5.86
N GLY A 101 -3.08 -1.90 -6.02
CA GLY A 101 -2.25 -1.31 -4.97
C GLY A 101 -0.93 -2.02 -4.72
N ALA A 102 -0.37 -2.74 -5.70
CA ALA A 102 0.95 -3.33 -5.53
C ALA A 102 2.01 -2.25 -5.28
N VAL A 103 2.82 -2.48 -4.27
CA VAL A 103 3.82 -1.53 -3.76
C VAL A 103 5.23 -1.86 -4.23
N THR A 104 5.51 -3.10 -4.64
CA THR A 104 6.85 -3.49 -5.09
C THR A 104 6.79 -4.45 -6.27
N GLU A 105 7.92 -4.59 -6.97
CA GLU A 105 8.09 -5.54 -8.06
C GLU A 105 7.93 -7.00 -7.60
N SER A 106 8.19 -7.32 -6.33
CA SER A 106 7.99 -8.68 -5.79
C SER A 106 6.53 -9.16 -5.85
N GLN A 107 5.59 -8.24 -6.04
CA GLN A 107 4.16 -8.53 -6.23
C GLN A 107 3.78 -8.72 -7.72
N CYS A 108 4.75 -8.58 -8.62
CA CYS A 108 4.65 -9.08 -9.98
C CYS A 108 4.99 -10.57 -9.96
N ILE A 109 3.95 -11.40 -9.99
CA ILE A 109 4.00 -12.85 -9.84
C ILE A 109 4.43 -13.45 -11.19
N PRO A 110 5.42 -14.36 -11.24
CA PRO A 110 5.77 -15.07 -12.47
C PRO A 110 4.59 -15.93 -12.96
N CYS A 111 4.44 -16.07 -14.28
CA CYS A 111 3.49 -17.04 -14.83
C CYS A 111 3.89 -18.47 -14.42
N LEU A 112 2.90 -19.37 -14.33
CA LEU A 112 3.15 -20.80 -14.12
C LEU A 112 3.87 -21.41 -15.33
N ASP A 113 4.58 -22.51 -15.11
CA ASP A 113 5.23 -23.26 -16.18
C ASP A 113 4.27 -23.59 -17.33
N GLY A 114 4.71 -23.34 -18.57
CA GLY A 114 3.91 -23.52 -19.78
C GLY A 114 3.06 -22.29 -20.17
N TYR A 115 3.06 -21.23 -19.36
CA TYR A 115 2.36 -19.97 -19.63
C TYR A 115 3.34 -18.79 -19.62
N PHE A 116 3.16 -17.82 -20.51
CA PHE A 116 4.06 -16.65 -20.59
C PHE A 116 3.34 -15.34 -20.82
N ALA A 117 3.53 -14.37 -19.91
CA ALA A 117 3.03 -13.00 -19.99
C ALA A 117 3.73 -12.25 -21.12
N ASP A 118 3.08 -12.16 -22.28
CA ASP A 118 3.69 -11.64 -23.52
C ASP A 118 3.90 -10.11 -23.50
N LYS A 119 3.26 -9.39 -22.59
CA LYS A 119 3.35 -7.93 -22.49
C LYS A 119 3.62 -7.45 -21.05
N ASP A 120 4.25 -6.29 -20.98
CA ASP A 120 4.29 -5.49 -19.76
C ASP A 120 2.85 -5.17 -19.28
N ALA A 121 2.69 -5.02 -17.97
CA ALA A 121 1.43 -4.77 -17.28
C ALA A 121 0.37 -5.90 -17.36
N SER A 122 0.82 -7.15 -17.45
CA SER A 122 -0.06 -8.32 -17.44
C SER A 122 -0.87 -8.45 -16.13
N PHE A 123 -2.15 -8.85 -16.24
CA PHE A 123 -3.06 -9.07 -15.11
C PHE A 123 -4.10 -10.18 -15.40
N ILE A 124 -4.91 -10.55 -14.39
CA ILE A 124 -5.93 -11.62 -14.50
C ILE A 124 -7.33 -11.05 -14.71
N VAL A 125 -8.12 -11.64 -15.62
CA VAL A 125 -9.58 -11.45 -15.76
C VAL A 125 -10.26 -12.80 -15.96
N ASN A 126 -11.35 -13.06 -15.24
CA ASN A 126 -12.14 -14.31 -15.35
C ASN A 126 -11.32 -15.60 -15.19
N ASN A 127 -10.36 -15.63 -14.26
CA ASN A 127 -9.39 -16.73 -14.07
C ASN A 127 -8.51 -17.04 -15.29
N VAL A 128 -8.50 -16.14 -16.27
CA VAL A 128 -7.56 -16.14 -17.40
C VAL A 128 -6.57 -15.02 -17.13
N ILE A 129 -5.28 -15.35 -17.06
CA ILE A 129 -4.24 -14.31 -17.08
C ILE A 129 -4.32 -13.70 -18.48
N ILE A 130 -4.74 -12.43 -18.61
CA ILE A 130 -5.05 -11.79 -19.91
C ILE A 130 -3.85 -11.82 -20.88
N LEU A 131 -2.66 -12.20 -20.42
CA LEU A 131 -1.45 -12.21 -21.24
C LEU A 131 -0.54 -13.41 -21.01
N CYS A 132 -0.82 -14.35 -20.08
CA CYS A 132 -0.01 -15.58 -20.04
C CYS A 132 -0.50 -16.57 -21.11
N ILE A 133 0.01 -16.45 -22.34
CA ILE A 133 -0.32 -17.32 -23.47
C ILE A 133 0.40 -18.66 -23.29
N TYR A 134 -0.25 -19.78 -23.64
CA TYR A 134 0.38 -21.10 -23.59
C TYR A 134 1.56 -21.15 -24.57
N SER A 135 2.77 -21.45 -24.09
CA SER A 135 4.03 -21.29 -24.86
C SER A 135 4.16 -22.19 -26.10
N TYR A 136 3.21 -23.09 -26.35
CA TYR A 136 3.18 -23.96 -27.55
C TYR A 136 2.56 -23.33 -28.80
N ASN A 137 2.11 -22.06 -28.75
CA ASN A 137 1.52 -21.35 -29.89
C ASN A 137 2.30 -20.07 -30.29
N ILE A 138 3.61 -20.03 -30.03
CA ILE A 138 4.53 -18.99 -30.54
C ILE A 138 5.52 -19.64 -31.51
#